data_AF-C6JYS0-F1
#
_entry.id   AF-C6JYS0-F1
#
_cell.length_a   1.000
_cell.length_b   1.000
_cell.length_c   1.000
_cell.angle_alpha   90.00
_cell.angle_beta   90.00
_cell.angle_gamma   90.00
#
_symmetry.space_group_name_H-M   'P 1'
#
loop_
_entity.id
_entity.type
_entity.pdbx_description
1 polymer ?
#
loop_
_entity_poly.entity_id
_entity_poly.type
_entity_poly.pdbx_seq_one_letter_code
_entity_poly.pdbx_strand_id
1 'polypeptide(L)'
;MMYFGARDTTEKLLRTSLNLQWADSKTTVYEAYDTARKSLRGRFSESNAVGFSSADKLFFGRQIPVSTCVQQKFADTIELLDYQTQPDEQRAYINRWVENATRGQIKDLLEPGAITRNTKLAVANAAYFKGTWQTKFKAAETNKEIFYVSADQQKFVDMMHVEGTFSHAANEKLGCHILELPYSAGPGADNADDGPYQQGAANPDNQVSMFVFLPPAEPNALSKL
;
A
#
# COMPACT_ATOMS: atom_id res chain seq x y z
N MET A 1 1.22 -15.10 2.98
CA MET A 1 1.73 -16.28 2.22
C MET A 1 2.55 -17.27 3.06
N MET A 2 3.57 -16.84 3.82
CA MET A 2 4.45 -17.75 4.58
C MET A 2 3.69 -18.71 5.52
N TYR A 3 2.58 -18.26 6.12
CA TYR A 3 1.69 -19.08 6.95
C TYR A 3 1.26 -20.39 6.28
N PHE A 4 1.00 -20.39 4.97
CA PHE A 4 0.51 -21.57 4.26
C PHE A 4 1.56 -22.67 4.11
N GLY A 5 2.86 -22.31 4.13
CA GLY A 5 3.97 -23.26 4.07
C GLY A 5 4.53 -23.65 5.45
N ALA A 6 4.24 -22.88 6.50
CA ALA A 6 4.70 -23.16 7.86
C ALA A 6 4.00 -24.38 8.47
N ARG A 7 4.62 -25.04 9.45
CA ARG A 7 4.04 -26.10 10.28
C ARG A 7 4.47 -25.95 11.74
N ASP A 8 3.81 -26.70 12.61
CA ASP A 8 4.17 -26.84 14.03
C ASP A 8 4.29 -25.47 14.75
N THR A 9 5.41 -25.24 15.43
CA THR A 9 5.66 -24.01 16.18
C THR A 9 5.61 -22.77 15.29
N THR A 10 6.19 -22.83 14.08
CA THR A 10 6.21 -21.69 13.14
C THR A 10 4.80 -21.33 12.69
N GLU A 11 3.96 -22.34 12.43
CA GLU A 11 2.55 -22.11 12.08
C GLU A 11 1.78 -21.46 13.23
N LYS A 12 1.94 -21.95 14.46
CA LYS A 12 1.28 -21.39 15.64
C LYS A 12 1.65 -19.92 15.86
N LEU A 13 2.93 -19.59 15.74
CA LEU A 13 3.40 -18.21 15.85
C LEU A 13 2.79 -17.32 14.78
N LEU A 14 2.85 -17.74 13.50
CA LEU A 14 2.27 -16.96 12.40
C LEU A 14 0.75 -16.82 12.53
N ARG A 15 0.05 -17.87 12.97
CA ARG A 15 -1.41 -17.84 13.18
C ARG A 15 -1.78 -16.79 14.22
N THR A 16 -1.05 -16.74 15.33
CA THR A 16 -1.30 -15.78 16.41
C THR A 16 -0.92 -14.36 16.00
N SER A 17 0.28 -14.17 15.46
CA SER A 17 0.79 -12.84 15.09
C SER A 17 -0.01 -12.18 13.96
N LEU A 18 -0.56 -12.97 13.03
CA LEU A 18 -1.40 -12.47 11.93
C LEU A 18 -2.89 -12.43 12.28
N ASN A 19 -3.24 -12.68 13.55
CA ASN A 19 -4.61 -12.71 14.05
C ASN A 19 -5.56 -13.63 13.23
N LEU A 20 -5.09 -14.84 12.91
CA LEU A 20 -5.80 -15.82 12.07
C LEU A 20 -6.61 -16.85 12.87
N GLN A 21 -6.91 -16.56 14.14
CA GLN A 21 -7.64 -17.46 15.03
C GLN A 21 -9.11 -17.61 14.62
N TRP A 22 -9.65 -16.68 13.82
CA TRP A 22 -11.02 -16.70 13.31
C TRP A 22 -11.31 -17.85 12.33
N ALA A 23 -10.28 -18.49 11.76
CA ALA A 23 -10.42 -19.54 10.77
C ALA A 23 -10.03 -20.91 11.32
N ASP A 24 -10.86 -21.93 11.11
CA ASP A 24 -10.58 -23.28 11.61
C ASP A 24 -9.46 -24.00 10.83
N SER A 25 -9.22 -23.60 9.58
CA SER A 25 -8.26 -24.26 8.69
C SER A 25 -7.45 -23.29 7.82
N LYS A 26 -6.29 -23.76 7.33
CA LYS A 26 -5.50 -23.03 6.31
C LYS A 26 -6.25 -22.84 5.00
N THR A 27 -7.15 -23.74 4.65
CA THR A 27 -7.96 -23.64 3.43
C THR A 27 -8.89 -22.45 3.52
N THR A 28 -9.59 -22.28 4.66
CA THR A 28 -10.46 -21.12 4.90
C THR A 28 -9.69 -19.81 4.85
N VAL A 29 -8.49 -19.75 5.46
CA VAL A 29 -7.62 -18.57 5.38
C VAL A 29 -7.19 -18.31 3.94
N TYR A 30 -6.88 -19.35 3.17
CA TYR A 30 -6.46 -19.22 1.78
C TYR A 30 -7.60 -18.68 0.90
N GLU A 31 -8.81 -19.19 1.05
CA GLU A 31 -9.99 -18.74 0.29
C GLU A 31 -10.32 -17.28 0.59
N ALA A 32 -10.26 -16.87 1.85
CA ALA A 32 -10.45 -15.47 2.24
C ALA A 32 -9.34 -14.57 1.66
N TYR A 33 -8.08 -15.01 1.74
CA TYR A 33 -6.94 -14.30 1.15
C TYR A 33 -7.07 -14.14 -0.36
N ASP A 34 -7.39 -15.22 -1.08
CA ASP A 34 -7.54 -15.20 -2.54
C ASP A 34 -8.73 -14.32 -2.96
N THR A 35 -9.84 -14.38 -2.23
CA THR A 35 -11.01 -13.52 -2.44
C THR A 35 -10.65 -12.05 -2.24
N ALA A 36 -9.97 -11.71 -1.14
CA ALA A 36 -9.52 -10.35 -0.88
C ALA A 36 -8.57 -9.84 -1.95
N ARG A 37 -7.61 -10.67 -2.39
CA ARG A 37 -6.64 -10.32 -3.44
C ARG A 37 -7.33 -10.07 -4.79
N LYS A 38 -8.27 -10.93 -5.18
CA LYS A 38 -9.06 -10.76 -6.41
C LYS A 38 -9.93 -9.50 -6.36
N SER A 39 -10.56 -9.24 -5.21
CA SER A 39 -11.35 -8.02 -4.98
C SER A 39 -10.48 -6.76 -5.12
N LEU A 40 -9.30 -6.73 -4.49
CA LEU A 40 -8.37 -5.60 -4.63
C LEU A 40 -7.92 -5.38 -6.07
N ARG A 41 -7.54 -6.45 -6.79
CA ARG A 41 -7.19 -6.36 -8.22
C ARG A 41 -8.35 -5.87 -9.09
N GLY A 42 -9.59 -6.28 -8.77
CA GLY A 42 -10.79 -5.81 -9.48
C GLY A 42 -11.14 -4.35 -9.20
N ARG A 43 -10.91 -3.87 -7.97
CA ARG A 43 -11.15 -2.47 -7.56
C ARG A 43 -10.19 -1.49 -8.23
N PHE A 44 -8.94 -1.91 -8.42
CA PHE A 44 -7.88 -1.07 -8.94
C PHE A 44 -7.32 -1.65 -10.24
N SER A 45 -7.95 -1.34 -11.37
CA SER A 45 -7.39 -1.61 -12.71
C SER A 45 -6.60 -0.41 -13.23
N GLU A 46 -5.73 -0.62 -14.22
CA GLU A 46 -4.86 0.40 -14.81
C GLU A 46 -5.60 1.61 -15.40
N SER A 47 -6.92 1.52 -15.62
CA SER A 47 -7.76 2.56 -16.21
C SER A 47 -8.42 3.51 -15.20
N ASN A 48 -8.27 3.27 -13.89
CA ASN A 48 -9.02 4.02 -12.88
C ASN A 48 -8.25 5.26 -12.40
N ALA A 49 -8.97 6.30 -12.00
CA ALA A 49 -8.42 7.49 -11.34
C ALA A 49 -7.67 7.19 -10.04
N VAL A 50 -7.76 5.95 -9.54
CA VAL A 50 -6.93 5.40 -8.49
C VAL A 50 -6.08 4.25 -9.04
N GLY A 51 -4.79 4.52 -9.23
CA GLY A 51 -3.80 3.50 -9.51
C GLY A 51 -3.31 2.86 -8.23
N PHE A 52 -3.50 1.55 -8.09
CA PHE A 52 -2.90 0.74 -7.02
C PHE A 52 -2.17 -0.45 -7.63
N SER A 53 -1.01 -0.77 -7.08
CA SER A 53 -0.24 -1.96 -7.44
C SER A 53 0.36 -2.55 -6.16
N SER A 54 0.27 -3.87 -6.04
CA SER A 54 0.91 -4.61 -4.95
C SER A 54 1.89 -5.61 -5.54
N ALA A 55 3.12 -5.58 -5.03
CA ALA A 55 4.22 -6.45 -5.39
C ALA A 55 4.46 -7.41 -4.22
N ASP A 56 3.83 -8.57 -4.27
CA ASP A 56 3.93 -9.63 -3.27
C ASP A 56 4.54 -10.88 -3.88
N LYS A 57 5.78 -11.22 -3.52
CA LYS A 57 6.44 -12.41 -4.06
C LYS A 57 7.43 -13.04 -3.07
N LEU A 58 7.46 -14.38 -3.11
CA LEU A 58 8.44 -15.22 -2.43
C LEU A 58 9.48 -15.69 -3.44
N PHE A 59 10.75 -15.36 -3.21
CA PHE A 59 11.86 -15.77 -4.07
C PHE A 59 12.69 -16.84 -3.37
N PHE A 60 12.48 -18.10 -3.74
CA PHE A 60 13.22 -19.23 -3.18
C PHE A 60 14.53 -19.45 -3.93
N GLY A 61 15.57 -19.90 -3.23
CA GLY A 61 16.77 -20.40 -3.89
C GLY A 61 16.45 -21.70 -4.63
N ARG A 62 16.97 -21.88 -5.86
CA ARG A 62 16.72 -23.08 -6.70
C ARG A 62 17.01 -24.41 -6.01
N GLN A 63 17.91 -24.43 -5.02
CA GLN A 63 18.23 -25.60 -4.22
C GLN A 63 17.12 -26.02 -3.24
N ILE A 64 16.11 -25.17 -3.00
CA ILE A 64 15.04 -25.45 -2.07
C ILE A 64 13.91 -26.18 -2.80
N PRO A 65 13.59 -27.44 -2.43
CA PRO A 65 12.47 -28.15 -3.04
C PRO A 65 11.15 -27.53 -2.57
N VAL A 66 10.50 -26.79 -3.46
CA VAL A 66 9.14 -26.27 -3.23
C VAL A 66 8.14 -27.29 -3.75
N SER A 67 7.18 -27.70 -2.92
CA SER A 67 6.19 -28.71 -3.33
C SER A 67 5.32 -28.23 -4.50
N THR A 68 4.95 -29.15 -5.39
CA THR A 68 4.15 -28.84 -6.58
C THR A 68 2.81 -28.18 -6.23
N CYS A 69 2.17 -28.62 -5.14
CA CYS A 69 0.91 -28.03 -4.65
C CYS A 69 1.07 -26.54 -4.30
N VAL A 70 2.18 -26.16 -3.65
CA VAL A 70 2.47 -24.76 -3.30
C VAL A 70 2.78 -23.96 -4.56
N GLN A 71 3.58 -24.50 -5.48
CA GLN A 71 3.86 -23.84 -6.76
C GLN A 71 2.59 -23.59 -7.58
N GLN A 72 1.65 -24.55 -7.60
CA GLN A 72 0.38 -24.39 -8.33
C GLN A 72 -0.54 -23.36 -7.69
N LYS A 73 -0.71 -23.40 -6.36
CA LYS A 73 -1.59 -22.45 -5.65
C LYS A 73 -1.05 -21.02 -5.65
N PHE A 74 0.27 -20.85 -5.71
CA PHE A 74 0.94 -19.56 -5.59
C PHE A 74 1.77 -19.22 -6.84
N ALA A 75 1.38 -19.73 -8.01
CA ALA A 75 2.18 -19.67 -9.25
C ALA A 75 2.62 -18.26 -9.65
N ASP A 76 1.79 -17.23 -9.42
CA ASP A 76 2.12 -15.84 -9.74
C ASP A 76 2.92 -15.11 -8.64
N THR A 77 3.21 -15.80 -7.54
CA THR A 77 3.78 -15.22 -6.31
C THR A 77 4.99 -15.98 -5.78
N ILE A 78 5.42 -17.02 -6.48
CA ILE A 78 6.62 -17.79 -6.15
C ILE A 78 7.55 -17.79 -7.35
N GLU A 79 8.84 -17.58 -7.10
CA GLU A 79 9.87 -17.63 -8.13
C GLU A 79 11.15 -18.26 -7.59
N LEU A 80 11.88 -18.98 -8.45
CA LEU A 80 13.10 -19.70 -8.09
C LEU A 80 14.33 -18.97 -8.65
N LEU A 81 15.18 -18.45 -7.76
CA LEU A 81 16.37 -17.65 -8.09
C LEU A 81 17.67 -18.37 -7.77
N ASP A 82 18.75 -18.03 -8.49
CA ASP A 82 20.08 -18.61 -8.27
C ASP A 82 20.96 -17.73 -7.39
N TYR A 83 20.77 -17.86 -6.08
CA TYR A 83 21.57 -17.12 -5.11
C TYR A 83 23.01 -17.63 -4.98
N GLN A 84 23.30 -18.89 -5.34
CA GLN A 84 24.61 -19.50 -5.09
C GLN A 84 25.66 -18.99 -6.07
N THR A 85 25.29 -18.88 -7.35
CA THR A 85 26.22 -18.45 -8.40
C THR A 85 26.22 -16.93 -8.55
N GLN A 86 25.05 -16.30 -8.48
CA GLN A 86 24.84 -14.90 -8.91
C GLN A 86 24.01 -14.08 -7.90
N PRO A 87 24.38 -14.03 -6.60
CA PRO A 87 23.56 -13.40 -5.56
C PRO A 87 23.25 -11.92 -5.80
N ASP A 88 24.23 -11.14 -6.28
CA ASP A 88 24.03 -9.71 -6.54
C ASP A 88 23.15 -9.45 -7.77
N GLU A 89 23.24 -10.30 -8.79
CA GLU A 89 22.33 -10.22 -9.93
C GLU A 89 20.89 -10.55 -9.53
N GLN A 90 20.70 -11.57 -8.67
CA GLN A 90 19.36 -11.87 -8.14
C GLN A 90 18.81 -10.72 -7.29
N ARG A 91 19.67 -10.04 -6.51
CA ARG A 91 19.30 -8.82 -5.77
C ARG A 91 18.83 -7.72 -6.73
N ALA A 92 19.62 -7.41 -7.75
CA ALA A 92 19.29 -6.39 -8.74
C ALA A 92 18.00 -6.74 -9.51
N TYR A 93 17.78 -8.01 -9.81
CA TYR A 93 16.54 -8.51 -10.41
C TYR A 93 15.33 -8.24 -9.51
N ILE A 94 15.39 -8.58 -8.22
CA ILE A 94 14.31 -8.31 -7.27
C ILE A 94 14.02 -6.80 -7.20
N ASN A 95 15.06 -5.96 -7.09
CA ASN A 95 14.90 -4.51 -7.06
C ASN A 95 14.20 -3.98 -8.31
N ARG A 96 14.62 -4.41 -9.51
CA ARG A 96 13.98 -4.00 -10.77
C ARG A 96 12.53 -4.48 -10.86
N TRP A 97 12.24 -5.68 -10.37
CA TRP A 97 10.87 -6.19 -10.33
C TRP A 97 9.97 -5.33 -9.42
N VAL A 98 10.46 -4.95 -8.23
CA VAL A 98 9.76 -4.04 -7.30
C VAL A 98 9.60 -2.65 -7.90
N GLU A 99 10.67 -2.10 -8.49
CA GLU A 99 10.65 -0.78 -9.13
C GLU A 99 9.59 -0.71 -10.22
N ASN A 100 9.53 -1.71 -11.10
CA ASN A 100 8.52 -1.80 -12.14
C ASN A 100 7.11 -1.89 -11.56
N ALA A 101 6.90 -2.77 -10.56
CA ALA A 101 5.60 -2.94 -9.92
C ALA A 101 5.14 -1.67 -9.20
N THR A 102 6.06 -0.81 -8.78
CA THR A 102 5.79 0.44 -8.02
C THR A 102 5.92 1.69 -8.88
N ARG A 103 5.91 1.54 -10.22
CA ARG A 103 6.01 2.66 -11.18
C ARG A 103 7.22 3.57 -10.92
N GLY A 104 8.36 2.96 -10.59
CA GLY A 104 9.63 3.67 -10.36
C GLY A 104 9.75 4.35 -9.01
N GLN A 105 8.76 4.24 -8.11
CA GLN A 105 8.79 4.95 -6.83
C GLN A 105 9.63 4.25 -5.76
N ILE A 106 9.64 2.91 -5.74
CA ILE A 106 10.45 2.14 -4.79
C ILE A 106 11.62 1.55 -5.56
N LYS A 107 12.78 2.19 -5.40
CA LYS A 107 14.06 1.78 -5.96
C LYS A 107 14.92 1.17 -4.88
N ASP A 108 15.82 0.28 -5.30
CA ASP A 108 16.85 -0.30 -4.44
C ASP A 108 16.34 -0.86 -3.11
N LEU A 109 15.18 -1.55 -3.13
CA LEU A 109 14.56 -2.16 -1.94
C LEU A 109 15.58 -2.98 -1.12
N LEU A 110 16.43 -3.72 -1.82
CA LEU A 110 17.51 -4.52 -1.24
C LEU A 110 18.85 -3.82 -1.49
N GLU A 111 19.46 -3.39 -0.39
CA GLU A 111 20.81 -2.85 -0.35
C GLU A 111 21.87 -3.89 -0.78
N PRO A 112 23.04 -3.45 -1.30
CA PRO A 112 24.15 -4.34 -1.61
C PRO A 112 24.49 -5.27 -0.42
N GLY A 113 24.66 -6.56 -0.69
CA GLY A 113 24.95 -7.57 0.35
C GLY A 113 23.73 -8.15 1.07
N ALA A 114 22.52 -7.60 0.88
CA ALA A 114 21.30 -8.15 1.48
C ALA A 114 20.96 -9.57 0.99
N ILE A 115 21.35 -9.90 -0.25
CA ILE A 115 21.28 -11.26 -0.81
C ILE A 115 22.69 -11.83 -0.88
N THR A 116 22.86 -13.03 -0.35
CA THR A 116 24.14 -13.74 -0.31
C THR A 116 23.99 -15.15 -0.87
N ARG A 117 25.12 -15.85 -1.07
CA ARG A 117 25.12 -17.27 -1.48
C ARG A 117 24.41 -18.20 -0.49
N ASN A 118 24.23 -17.75 0.75
CA ASN A 118 23.55 -18.49 1.80
C ASN A 118 22.05 -18.23 1.85
N THR A 119 21.54 -17.22 1.13
CA THR A 119 20.12 -16.91 1.07
C THR A 119 19.32 -18.11 0.54
N LYS A 120 18.25 -18.49 1.26
CA LYS A 120 17.36 -19.60 0.90
C LYS A 120 15.98 -19.13 0.46
N LEU A 121 15.51 -18.04 1.04
CA LEU A 121 14.23 -17.42 0.75
C LEU A 121 14.39 -15.91 0.96
N ALA A 122 13.95 -15.12 -0.01
CA ALA A 122 13.72 -13.69 0.14
C ALA A 122 12.22 -13.41 -0.01
N VAL A 123 11.68 -12.53 0.82
CA VAL A 123 10.28 -12.13 0.79
C VAL A 123 10.25 -10.64 0.43
N ALA A 124 9.64 -10.31 -0.70
CA ALA A 124 9.44 -8.93 -1.10
C ALA A 124 7.96 -8.58 -1.02
N ASN A 125 7.66 -7.49 -0.32
CA ASN A 125 6.37 -6.84 -0.27
C ASN A 125 6.59 -5.35 -0.56
N ALA A 126 5.87 -4.82 -1.53
CA ALA A 126 5.85 -3.39 -1.82
C ALA A 126 4.46 -3.01 -2.35
N ALA A 127 4.00 -1.81 -2.04
CA ALA A 127 2.73 -1.30 -2.52
C ALA A 127 2.92 0.11 -3.09
N TYR A 128 2.23 0.39 -4.18
CA TYR A 128 2.12 1.72 -4.77
C TYR A 128 0.65 2.11 -4.84
N PHE A 129 0.36 3.34 -4.43
CA PHE A 129 -0.96 3.93 -4.49
C PHE A 129 -0.84 5.37 -4.98
N LYS A 130 -1.64 5.73 -5.98
CA LYS A 130 -1.82 7.11 -6.45
C LYS A 130 -3.25 7.30 -6.89
N GLY A 131 -3.98 8.14 -6.17
CA GLY A 131 -5.36 8.50 -6.48
C GLY A 131 -5.50 9.96 -6.89
N THR A 132 -6.42 10.21 -7.81
CA THR A 132 -6.90 11.56 -8.13
C THR A 132 -8.03 11.91 -7.17
N TRP A 133 -7.96 13.06 -6.51
CA TRP A 133 -9.04 13.53 -5.64
C TRP A 133 -10.34 13.74 -6.42
N GLN A 134 -11.49 13.48 -5.77
CA GLN A 134 -12.79 13.83 -6.32
C GLN A 134 -12.95 15.35 -6.43
N THR A 135 -12.56 16.07 -5.38
CA THR A 135 -12.40 17.53 -5.38
C THR A 135 -10.91 17.84 -5.44
N LYS A 136 -10.41 18.27 -6.62
CA LYS A 136 -8.98 18.53 -6.83
C LYS A 136 -8.54 19.82 -6.12
N PHE A 137 -7.34 19.79 -5.55
CA PHE A 137 -6.61 20.98 -5.13
C PHE A 137 -6.04 21.67 -6.37
N LYS A 138 -6.32 22.96 -6.52
CA LYS A 138 -5.74 23.77 -7.61
C LYS A 138 -4.30 24.09 -7.25
N ALA A 139 -3.36 23.85 -8.18
CA ALA A 139 -1.95 24.14 -7.94
C ALA A 139 -1.68 25.61 -7.59
N ALA A 140 -2.48 26.54 -8.12
CA ALA A 140 -2.39 27.97 -7.82
C ALA A 140 -2.77 28.33 -6.37
N GLU A 141 -3.51 27.46 -5.68
CA GLU A 141 -3.90 27.65 -4.28
C GLU A 141 -2.92 26.99 -3.31
N THR A 142 -1.85 26.35 -3.81
CA THR A 142 -0.81 25.77 -2.97
C THR A 142 0.21 26.84 -2.60
N ASN A 143 0.37 27.11 -1.29
CA ASN A 143 1.25 28.15 -0.78
C ASN A 143 2.27 27.59 0.23
N LYS A 144 3.41 28.27 0.39
CA LYS A 144 4.39 27.93 1.43
C LYS A 144 3.84 28.34 2.80
N GLU A 145 3.60 27.36 3.68
CA GLU A 145 3.10 27.60 5.03
C GLU A 145 3.89 26.85 6.10
N ILE A 146 3.77 27.31 7.34
CA ILE A 146 4.45 26.71 8.49
C ILE A 146 3.74 25.41 8.87
N PHE A 147 4.47 24.30 8.80
CA PHE A 147 4.12 23.03 9.41
C PHE A 147 4.88 22.85 10.72
N TYR A 148 4.15 22.59 11.78
CA TYR A 148 4.69 22.36 13.11
C TYR A 148 5.00 20.87 13.27
N VAL A 149 6.29 20.51 13.28
CA VAL A 149 6.75 19.12 13.43
C VAL A 149 6.68 18.69 14.89
N SER A 150 7.00 19.62 15.79
CA SER A 150 6.92 19.49 17.25
C SER A 150 6.64 20.89 17.85
N ALA A 151 6.58 20.97 19.19
CA ALA A 151 6.39 22.26 19.88
C ALA A 151 7.50 23.28 19.60
N ASP A 152 8.71 22.81 19.30
CA ASP A 152 9.92 23.61 19.09
C ASP A 152 10.44 23.60 17.64
N GLN A 153 9.95 22.67 16.80
CA GLN A 153 10.41 22.53 15.42
C GLN A 153 9.31 22.91 14.40
N GLN A 154 9.65 23.85 13.53
CA GLN A 154 8.81 24.32 12.44
C GLN A 154 9.53 24.19 11.11
N LYS A 155 8.78 23.92 10.03
CA LYS A 155 9.30 23.89 8.66
C LYS A 155 8.28 24.49 7.69
N PHE A 156 8.75 25.16 6.65
CA PHE A 156 7.88 25.54 5.54
C PHE A 156 7.57 24.32 4.66
N VAL A 157 6.31 24.12 4.32
CA VAL A 157 5.83 23.08 3.39
C VAL A 157 4.95 23.69 2.32
N ASP A 158 4.80 23.01 1.19
CA ASP A 158 3.76 23.34 0.20
C ASP A 158 2.41 22.86 0.74
N MET A 159 1.63 23.78 1.32
CA MET A 159 0.31 23.50 1.88
C MET A 159 -0.75 23.68 0.81
N MET A 160 -1.52 22.63 0.54
CA MET A 160 -2.58 22.65 -0.45
C MET A 160 -3.88 23.19 0.16
N HIS A 161 -4.61 24.04 -0.57
CA HIS A 161 -5.89 24.58 -0.14
C HIS A 161 -7.04 24.20 -1.07
N VAL A 162 -8.20 23.91 -0.48
CA VAL A 162 -9.44 23.68 -1.20
C VAL A 162 -10.61 24.03 -0.29
N GLU A 163 -11.59 24.74 -0.85
CA GLU A 163 -12.87 24.99 -0.19
C GLU A 163 -13.96 24.14 -0.85
N GLY A 164 -14.81 23.52 -0.05
CA GLY A 164 -15.88 22.65 -0.54
C GLY A 164 -16.63 21.96 0.59
N THR A 165 -17.64 21.16 0.20
CA THR A 165 -18.39 20.33 1.14
C THR A 165 -17.71 18.98 1.28
N PHE A 166 -17.30 18.63 2.50
CA PHE A 166 -16.64 17.37 2.82
C PHE A 166 -17.31 16.70 4.03
N SER A 167 -17.25 15.37 4.09
CA SER A 167 -17.64 14.64 5.30
C SER A 167 -16.62 14.93 6.40
N HIS A 168 -17.12 15.34 7.56
CA HIS A 168 -16.32 15.69 8.73
C HIS A 168 -16.99 15.13 9.99
N ALA A 169 -16.17 14.68 10.93
CA ALA A 169 -16.61 14.27 12.25
C ALA A 169 -15.63 14.77 13.33
N ALA A 170 -16.14 15.06 14.52
CA ALA A 170 -15.31 15.26 15.71
C ALA A 170 -15.31 13.97 16.54
N ASN A 171 -14.14 13.56 17.02
CA ASN A 171 -13.98 12.46 17.96
C ASN A 171 -13.46 13.02 19.28
N GLU A 172 -14.37 13.32 20.20
CA GLU A 172 -14.05 13.89 21.52
C GLU A 172 -13.14 12.98 22.35
N LYS A 173 -13.33 11.66 22.25
CA LYS A 173 -12.52 10.69 23.00
C LYS A 173 -11.05 10.70 22.56
N LEU A 174 -10.81 10.92 21.27
CA LEU A 174 -9.46 11.05 20.71
C LEU A 174 -8.99 12.51 20.65
N GLY A 175 -9.86 13.47 20.99
CA GLY A 175 -9.58 14.90 20.90
C GLY A 175 -9.22 15.36 19.49
N CYS A 176 -9.81 14.80 18.44
CA CYS A 176 -9.44 15.11 17.05
C CYS A 176 -10.64 15.36 16.14
N HIS A 177 -10.38 16.02 15.02
CA HIS A 177 -11.32 16.10 13.90
C HIS A 177 -10.89 15.12 12.81
N ILE A 178 -11.86 14.49 12.15
CA ILE A 178 -11.63 13.52 11.08
C ILE A 178 -12.29 14.08 9.83
N LEU A 179 -11.48 14.32 8.80
CA LEU A 179 -11.91 14.79 7.49
C LEU A 179 -11.80 13.64 6.48
N GLU A 180 -12.86 13.37 5.72
CA GLU A 180 -12.84 12.43 4.61
C GLU A 180 -12.58 13.17 3.29
N LEU A 181 -11.56 12.73 2.56
CA LEU A 181 -11.22 13.21 1.22
C LEU A 181 -11.38 12.06 0.21
N PRO A 182 -12.50 11.99 -0.52
CA PRO A 182 -12.73 10.93 -1.48
C PRO A 182 -11.85 11.08 -2.72
N TYR A 183 -11.41 9.94 -3.27
CA TYR A 183 -10.80 9.86 -4.59
C TYR A 183 -11.89 9.74 -5.68
N SER A 184 -11.55 10.17 -6.89
CA SER A 184 -12.40 10.04 -8.06
C SER A 184 -12.56 8.55 -8.45
N ALA A 185 -13.79 8.16 -8.80
CA ALA A 185 -14.14 6.82 -9.26
C ALA A 185 -14.14 6.68 -10.80
N GLY A 186 -13.83 7.76 -11.54
CA GLY A 186 -13.83 7.79 -13.01
C GLY A 186 -12.49 7.38 -13.65
N PRO A 187 -12.39 7.32 -14.98
CA PRO A 187 -11.11 7.12 -15.66
C PRO A 187 -10.13 8.25 -15.33
N GLY A 188 -8.87 7.91 -15.11
CA GLY A 188 -7.83 8.85 -14.69
C GLY A 188 -7.70 10.03 -15.66
N ALA A 189 -8.02 11.23 -15.20
CA ALA A 189 -7.86 12.46 -15.95
C ALA A 189 -6.40 12.93 -15.88
N ASP A 190 -5.50 12.13 -16.45
CA ASP A 190 -4.10 12.54 -16.67
C ASP A 190 -3.97 13.42 -17.95
N ASN A 191 -5.06 13.60 -18.71
CA ASN A 191 -5.15 14.48 -19.88
C ASN A 191 -6.40 15.35 -19.81
N ALA A 192 -6.24 16.63 -20.17
CA ALA A 192 -7.24 17.70 -20.32
C ALA A 192 -7.47 18.60 -19.08
N ASP A 193 -6.82 19.76 -19.15
CA ASP A 193 -7.42 21.11 -19.27
C ASP A 193 -8.61 21.45 -18.36
N ASP A 194 -8.54 22.64 -17.78
CA ASP A 194 -9.40 23.22 -16.73
C ASP A 194 -10.87 23.40 -17.15
N GLY A 195 -11.60 22.29 -17.34
CA GLY A 195 -13.04 22.24 -17.60
C GLY A 195 -13.87 21.87 -16.36
N PRO A 196 -15.13 22.33 -16.24
CA PRO A 196 -15.98 22.00 -15.10
C PRO A 196 -16.36 20.53 -15.15
N TYR A 197 -15.83 19.73 -14.22
CA TYR A 197 -16.18 18.32 -14.09
C TYR A 197 -17.68 18.16 -13.81
N GLN A 198 -18.41 17.54 -14.73
CA GLN A 198 -19.76 17.06 -14.44
C GLN A 198 -19.69 15.90 -13.46
N GLN A 199 -20.53 16.00 -12.43
CA GLN A 199 -20.66 15.08 -11.32
C GLN A 199 -21.28 13.76 -11.81
N GLY A 200 -20.47 12.89 -12.42
CA GLY A 200 -20.86 11.52 -12.71
C GLY A 200 -21.14 10.81 -11.38
N ALA A 201 -22.34 10.23 -11.24
CA ALA A 201 -22.76 9.54 -10.02
C ALA A 201 -21.71 8.49 -9.63
N ALA A 202 -21.09 8.69 -8.47
CA ALA A 202 -20.14 7.75 -7.91
C ALA A 202 -20.80 6.37 -7.79
N ASN A 203 -20.13 5.32 -8.24
CA ASN A 203 -20.49 3.98 -7.81
C ASN A 203 -20.06 3.83 -6.34
N PRO A 204 -20.99 3.79 -5.37
CA PRO A 204 -20.65 3.82 -3.94
C PRO A 204 -19.82 2.59 -3.51
N ASP A 205 -19.90 1.47 -4.24
CA ASP A 205 -19.21 0.23 -3.88
C ASP A 205 -17.69 0.25 -4.14
N ASN A 206 -17.19 1.25 -4.88
CA ASN A 206 -15.78 1.38 -5.25
C ASN A 206 -15.14 2.70 -4.77
N GLN A 207 -15.80 3.45 -3.89
CA GLN A 207 -15.25 4.71 -3.40
C GLN A 207 -14.11 4.45 -2.41
N VAL A 208 -12.94 5.02 -2.69
CA VAL A 208 -11.79 5.03 -1.79
C VAL A 208 -11.62 6.45 -1.30
N SER A 209 -11.32 6.62 -0.02
CA SER A 209 -11.13 7.93 0.61
C SER A 209 -9.85 7.95 1.44
N MET A 210 -9.19 9.10 1.50
CA MET A 210 -8.20 9.38 2.53
C MET A 210 -8.93 9.97 3.75
N PHE A 211 -8.61 9.48 4.94
CA PHE A 211 -9.05 10.08 6.19
C PHE A 211 -7.90 10.85 6.82
N VAL A 212 -8.11 12.14 7.05
CA VAL A 212 -7.13 13.03 7.68
C VAL A 212 -7.57 13.29 9.12
N PHE A 213 -6.70 12.96 10.06
CA PHE A 213 -6.90 13.23 11.48
C PHE A 213 -6.24 14.55 11.83
N LEU A 214 -7.07 15.55 12.12
CA LEU A 214 -6.66 16.91 12.44
C LEU A 214 -6.68 17.10 13.96
N PRO A 215 -5.70 17.84 14.52
CA PRO A 215 -5.70 18.19 15.93
C PRO A 215 -6.97 18.99 16.30
N PRO A 216 -7.31 19.05 17.59
CA PRO A 216 -8.42 19.88 18.04
C PRO A 216 -8.13 21.34 17.68
N ALA A 217 -9.18 22.11 17.38
CA ALA A 217 -9.09 23.52 17.06
C ALA A 217 -8.75 24.38 18.30
N GLU A 218 -7.61 24.12 18.93
CA GLU A 218 -7.05 24.94 20.00
C GLU A 218 -5.71 25.54 19.58
N PRO A 219 -5.46 26.84 19.85
CA PRO A 219 -4.13 27.42 19.73
C PRO A 219 -3.13 26.61 20.57
N ASN A 220 -1.99 26.23 19.99
CA ASN A 220 -0.96 25.39 20.62
C ASN A 220 -1.40 23.95 20.98
N ALA A 221 -2.34 23.33 20.25
CA ALA A 221 -2.72 21.93 20.49
C ALA A 221 -1.53 20.94 20.55
N LEU A 222 -0.41 21.24 19.87
CA LEU A 222 0.82 20.44 19.91
C LEU A 222 1.56 20.48 21.26
N SER A 223 1.36 21.50 22.10
CA SER A 223 1.96 21.53 23.45
C SER A 223 1.20 20.67 24.46
N LYS A 224 0.09 20.06 24.05
CA LYS A 224 -0.75 19.17 24.86
C LYS A 224 -0.64 17.69 24.46
N LEU A 225 0.17 17.39 23.43
CA LEU A 225 0.59 16.04 23.04
C LEU A 225 1.96 15.73 23.64
#